data_AF-A0A963SLU4-F1
#
_entry.id   AF-A0A963SLU4-F1
#
_cell.length_a   1.000
_cell.length_b   1.000
_cell.length_c   1.000
_cell.angle_alpha   90.00
_cell.angle_beta   90.00
_cell.angle_gamma   90.00
#
_symmetry.space_group_name_H-M   'P 1'
#
loop_
_entity.id
_entity.type
_entity.pdbx_description
1 polymer ?
#
loop_
_entity_poly.entity_id
_entity_poly.type
_entity_poly.pdbx_seq_one_letter_code
_entity_poly.pdbx_strand_id
1 'polypeptide(L)'
;MKFKSFALAAAFAGLAAAAPASANEARVEVRGGVAWASGTEEAIAGVAAGYDFDLGDNVFIGAEASADKVLANGADVVWGLSGRIGTDIVDNGKLYAIGGYSFGEGEDLPHLGAGYEHKFGSNVYGKVEYRHFFSDFVDVNAAVVGVGVSF
;
A
#
# COMPACT_ATOMS: atom_id res chain seq x y z
N MET A 1 -12.13 -4.71 -31.51
CA MET A 1 -12.96 -4.85 -30.30
C MET A 1 -12.84 -3.55 -29.51
N LYS A 2 -13.95 -2.86 -29.23
CA LYS A 2 -13.94 -1.52 -28.59
C LYS A 2 -13.75 -1.67 -27.08
N PHE A 3 -12.62 -1.19 -26.54
CA PHE A 3 -12.41 -1.08 -25.10
C PHE A 3 -13.18 0.12 -24.56
N LYS A 4 -14.23 -0.13 -23.75
CA LYS A 4 -14.87 0.90 -22.92
C LYS A 4 -13.96 1.15 -21.72
N SER A 5 -13.30 2.31 -21.74
CA SER A 5 -12.54 2.85 -20.61
C SER A 5 -13.44 3.70 -19.71
N PHE A 6 -13.01 3.86 -18.44
CA PHE A 6 -13.48 4.86 -17.45
C PHE A 6 -14.83 4.64 -16.75
N ALA A 7 -15.00 3.54 -16.01
CA ALA A 7 -16.06 3.47 -14.99
C ALA A 7 -15.57 3.13 -13.57
N LEU A 8 -14.33 2.65 -13.39
CA LEU A 8 -13.87 2.16 -12.07
C LEU A 8 -13.35 3.27 -11.14
N ALA A 9 -12.99 4.44 -11.67
CA ALA A 9 -12.48 5.55 -10.87
C ALA A 9 -13.57 6.31 -10.07
N ALA A 10 -14.85 6.18 -10.45
CA ALA A 10 -15.94 6.95 -9.83
C ALA A 10 -16.53 6.27 -8.58
N ALA A 11 -16.30 4.98 -8.38
CA ALA A 11 -16.88 4.24 -7.25
C ALA A 11 -16.15 4.45 -5.92
N PHE A 12 -14.85 4.82 -5.94
CA PHE A 12 -14.07 5.08 -4.73
C PHE A 12 -14.25 6.51 -4.17
N ALA A 13 -14.68 7.47 -4.98
CA ALA A 13 -14.90 8.85 -4.55
C ALA A 13 -16.16 9.01 -3.65
N GLY A 14 -17.08 8.02 -3.67
CA GLY A 14 -18.37 8.11 -2.97
C GLY A 14 -18.31 7.85 -1.46
N LEU A 15 -17.28 7.16 -0.95
CA LEU A 15 -17.17 6.86 0.49
C LEU A 15 -16.44 7.96 1.30
N ALA A 16 -15.79 8.92 0.65
CA ALA A 16 -15.05 9.99 1.33
C ALA A 16 -15.94 11.17 1.79
N ALA A 17 -17.21 11.23 1.37
CA ALA A 17 -18.03 12.43 1.53
C ALA A 17 -18.75 12.57 2.88
N ALA A 18 -18.54 11.65 3.83
CA ALA A 18 -19.27 11.67 5.11
C ALA A 18 -18.48 11.16 6.32
N ALA A 19 -17.14 11.17 6.27
CA ALA A 19 -16.37 10.88 7.47
C ALA A 19 -16.46 12.09 8.42
N PRO A 20 -16.98 11.95 9.65
CA PRO A 20 -16.86 13.00 10.65
C PRO A 20 -15.37 13.28 10.87
N ALA A 21 -15.03 14.52 11.25
CA ALA A 21 -13.69 14.93 11.66
C ALA A 21 -13.27 14.20 12.96
N SER A 22 -13.02 12.91 12.84
CA SER A 22 -12.54 12.01 13.88
C SER A 22 -11.11 11.60 13.52
N ALA A 23 -10.33 11.25 14.53
CA ALA A 23 -8.91 10.87 14.49
C ALA A 23 -8.66 9.55 13.74
N ASN A 24 -9.17 9.44 12.52
CA ASN A 24 -9.03 8.28 11.66
C ASN A 24 -8.72 8.81 10.25
N GLU A 25 -7.93 8.07 9.49
CA GLU A 25 -7.43 8.56 8.21
C GLU A 25 -7.74 7.54 7.10
N ALA A 26 -8.58 7.94 6.14
CA ALA A 26 -8.75 7.19 4.90
C ALA A 26 -7.63 7.59 3.94
N ARG A 27 -7.05 6.64 3.19
CA ARG A 27 -5.97 6.95 2.25
C ARG A 27 -6.09 6.17 0.95
N VAL A 28 -5.63 6.79 -0.13
CA VAL A 28 -5.38 6.16 -1.43
C VAL A 28 -3.99 6.53 -1.92
N GLU A 29 -3.33 5.62 -2.62
CA GLU A 29 -1.96 5.76 -3.07
C GLU A 29 -1.76 5.15 -4.46
N VAL A 30 -0.89 5.78 -5.24
CA VAL A 30 -0.19 5.13 -6.35
C VAL A 30 1.27 4.91 -5.96
N ARG A 31 1.85 3.78 -6.36
CA ARG A 31 3.22 3.42 -5.99
C ARG A 31 3.96 2.74 -7.13
N GLY A 32 5.28 2.90 -7.11
CA GLY A 32 6.21 2.19 -7.97
C GLY A 32 7.39 1.67 -7.16
N GLY A 33 8.06 0.65 -7.66
CA GLY A 33 9.14 0.04 -6.89
C GLY A 33 9.91 -1.02 -7.65
N VAL A 34 10.64 -1.82 -6.89
CA VAL A 34 11.41 -2.97 -7.37
C VAL A 34 11.11 -4.16 -6.46
N ALA A 35 10.82 -5.31 -7.07
CA ALA A 35 10.85 -6.62 -6.44
C ALA A 35 12.16 -7.30 -6.79
N TRP A 36 12.76 -8.04 -5.86
CA TRP A 36 13.96 -8.81 -6.13
C TRP A 36 14.01 -10.12 -5.34
N ALA A 37 14.59 -11.11 -5.99
CA ALA A 37 14.81 -12.45 -5.46
C ALA A 37 15.94 -13.13 -6.23
N SER A 38 16.83 -13.86 -5.54
CA SER A 38 17.87 -14.70 -6.15
C SER A 38 18.74 -14.00 -7.22
N GLY A 39 19.00 -12.69 -7.07
CA GLY A 39 19.81 -11.90 -8.01
C GLY A 39 19.07 -11.39 -9.24
N THR A 40 17.75 -11.58 -9.31
CA THR A 40 16.86 -11.00 -10.33
C THR A 40 16.07 -9.85 -9.72
N GLU A 41 15.83 -8.80 -10.50
CA GLU A 41 15.07 -7.61 -10.11
C GLU A 41 13.99 -7.33 -11.16
N GLU A 42 12.81 -6.94 -10.71
CA GLU A 42 11.67 -6.59 -11.56
C GLU A 42 10.99 -5.31 -11.05
N ALA A 43 10.60 -4.43 -11.96
CA ALA A 43 9.89 -3.21 -11.58
C ALA A 43 8.45 -3.51 -11.16
N ILE A 44 7.91 -2.69 -10.26
CA ILE A 44 6.52 -2.77 -9.76
C ILE A 44 5.82 -1.44 -10.03
N ALA A 45 4.53 -1.50 -10.37
CA ALA A 45 3.63 -0.36 -10.34
C ALA A 45 2.28 -0.80 -9.78
N GLY A 46 1.71 -0.02 -8.87
CA GLY A 46 0.53 -0.43 -8.15
C GLY A 46 -0.25 0.71 -7.52
N VAL A 47 -1.33 0.31 -6.87
CA VAL A 47 -2.22 1.18 -6.13
C VAL A 47 -2.56 0.55 -4.79
N ALA A 48 -2.84 1.38 -3.80
CA ALA A 48 -3.32 0.94 -2.50
C ALA A 48 -4.43 1.85 -1.99
N ALA A 49 -5.32 1.29 -1.20
CA ALA A 49 -6.32 2.02 -0.42
C ALA A 49 -6.32 1.48 1.00
N GLY A 50 -6.50 2.35 1.99
CA GLY A 50 -6.48 1.94 3.38
C GLY A 50 -7.23 2.87 4.30
N TYR A 51 -7.36 2.44 5.54
CA TYR A 51 -7.97 3.20 6.62
C TYR A 51 -7.20 2.97 7.90
N ASP A 52 -6.82 4.05 8.57
CA ASP A 52 -6.16 4.03 9.87
C ASP A 52 -7.10 4.54 10.96
N PHE A 53 -6.98 3.94 12.13
CA PHE A 53 -7.66 4.30 13.36
C PHE A 53 -6.61 4.76 14.36
N ASP A 54 -6.71 5.99 14.85
CA ASP A 54 -5.82 6.47 15.90
C ASP A 54 -6.19 5.82 17.24
N LEU A 55 -5.18 5.26 17.92
CA LEU A 55 -5.25 4.56 19.20
C LEU A 55 -4.67 5.42 20.34
N GLY A 56 -4.97 6.72 20.33
CA GLY A 56 -4.47 7.70 21.28
C GLY A 56 -3.79 8.86 20.56
N ASP A 57 -2.76 9.44 21.19
CA ASP A 57 -2.16 10.68 20.69
C ASP A 57 -1.28 10.48 19.45
N ASN A 58 -0.48 9.41 19.44
CA ASN A 58 0.57 9.21 18.41
C ASN A 58 0.63 7.78 17.87
N VAL A 59 -0.34 6.91 18.16
CA VAL A 59 -0.30 5.50 17.73
C VAL A 59 -1.51 5.23 16.87
N PHE A 60 -1.36 4.45 15.80
CA PHE A 60 -2.47 4.04 14.95
C PHE A 60 -2.41 2.55 14.61
N ILE A 61 -3.57 1.99 14.27
CA ILE A 61 -3.71 0.70 13.60
C ILE A 61 -4.50 0.89 12.32
N GLY A 62 -4.21 0.15 11.27
CA GLY A 62 -4.92 0.30 10.01
C GLY A 62 -5.00 -0.97 9.19
N ALA A 63 -5.86 -0.91 8.18
CA ALA A 63 -5.97 -1.90 7.13
C ALA A 63 -5.59 -1.30 5.77
N GLU A 64 -5.03 -2.11 4.89
CA GLU A 64 -4.68 -1.76 3.51
C GLU A 64 -5.09 -2.88 2.56
N ALA A 65 -5.69 -2.50 1.43
CA ALA A 65 -5.85 -3.34 0.26
C ALA A 65 -4.97 -2.79 -0.87
N SER A 66 -4.29 -3.65 -1.61
CA SER A 66 -3.41 -3.25 -2.71
C SER A 66 -3.56 -4.10 -3.96
N ALA A 67 -3.16 -3.52 -5.09
CA ALA A 67 -3.04 -4.17 -6.37
C ALA A 67 -1.73 -3.71 -7.03
N ASP A 68 -0.75 -4.59 -7.11
CA ASP A 68 0.59 -4.33 -7.62
C ASP A 68 0.87 -5.20 -8.83
N LYS A 69 1.21 -4.57 -9.95
CA LYS A 69 1.65 -5.28 -11.16
C LYS A 69 3.17 -5.33 -11.19
N VAL A 70 3.73 -6.53 -11.32
CA VAL A 70 5.12 -6.71 -11.72
C VAL A 70 5.23 -6.42 -13.21
N LEU A 71 6.16 -5.55 -13.61
CA LEU A 71 6.36 -5.09 -15.00
C LEU A 71 7.19 -6.07 -15.83
N ALA A 72 7.10 -7.36 -15.49
CA ALA A 72 7.64 -8.45 -16.29
C ALA A 72 6.61 -8.93 -17.31
N ASN A 73 7.09 -9.40 -18.47
CA ASN A 73 6.20 -9.95 -19.49
C ASN A 73 5.46 -11.19 -18.98
N GLY A 74 4.14 -11.18 -19.11
CA GLY A 74 3.28 -12.28 -18.64
C GLY A 74 3.08 -12.32 -17.12
N ALA A 75 3.59 -11.34 -16.37
CA ALA A 75 3.31 -11.24 -14.94
C ALA A 75 1.95 -10.59 -14.69
N ASP A 76 1.25 -11.14 -13.72
CA ASP A 76 -0.10 -10.74 -13.36
C ASP A 76 -0.13 -9.75 -12.20
N VAL A 77 -1.34 -9.27 -11.87
CA VAL A 77 -1.54 -8.37 -10.74
C VAL A 77 -1.52 -9.18 -9.46
N VAL A 78 -0.65 -8.80 -8.53
CA VAL A 78 -0.61 -9.31 -7.16
C VAL A 78 -1.51 -8.44 -6.31
N TRP A 79 -2.51 -9.05 -5.70
CA TRP A 79 -3.41 -8.42 -4.74
C TRP A 79 -2.84 -8.56 -3.34
N GLY A 80 -3.18 -7.64 -2.45
CA GLY A 80 -2.72 -7.69 -1.06
C GLY A 80 -3.81 -7.24 -0.09
N LEU A 81 -3.91 -7.93 1.04
CA LEU A 81 -4.66 -7.50 2.22
C LEU A 81 -3.70 -7.47 3.41
N SER A 82 -3.55 -6.30 4.02
CA SER A 82 -2.58 -6.06 5.08
C SER A 82 -3.18 -5.31 6.26
N GLY A 83 -2.67 -5.60 7.45
CA GLY A 83 -2.79 -4.74 8.62
C GLY A 83 -1.50 -3.95 8.83
N ARG A 84 -1.61 -2.73 9.36
CA ARG A 84 -0.47 -1.91 9.76
C ARG A 84 -0.64 -1.37 11.17
N ILE A 85 0.46 -1.18 11.86
CA ILE A 85 0.52 -0.52 13.17
C ILE A 85 1.72 0.39 13.19
N GLY A 86 1.53 1.61 13.69
CA GLY A 86 2.58 2.61 13.62
C GLY A 86 2.38 3.73 14.61
N THR A 87 3.29 4.70 14.51
CA THR A 87 3.30 5.89 15.32
C THR A 87 3.52 7.14 14.49
N ASP A 88 2.82 8.20 14.83
CA ASP A 88 3.12 9.55 14.38
C ASP A 88 4.44 10.00 15.03
N ILE A 89 5.36 10.43 14.18
CA ILE A 89 6.64 11.00 14.58
C ILE A 89 6.67 12.49 14.24
N VAL A 90 7.67 13.19 14.76
CA VAL A 90 7.84 14.63 14.54
C VAL A 90 7.82 15.00 13.05
N ASP A 91 7.41 16.23 12.75
CA ASP A 91 7.39 16.82 11.39
C ASP A 91 6.44 16.13 10.39
N ASN A 92 5.25 15.71 10.84
CA ASN A 92 4.23 15.05 10.01
C ASN A 92 4.68 13.71 9.41
N GLY A 93 5.58 13.01 10.10
CA GLY A 93 6.00 11.67 9.73
C GLY A 93 5.14 10.59 10.38
N LYS A 94 5.00 9.44 9.73
CA LYS A 94 4.52 8.20 10.35
C LYS A 94 5.53 7.09 10.11
N LEU A 95 5.87 6.33 11.15
CA LEU A 95 6.67 5.10 11.04
C LEU A 95 5.79 3.91 11.40
N TYR A 96 5.79 2.86 10.60
CA TYR A 96 4.90 1.72 10.81
C TYR A 96 5.52 0.39 10.41
N ALA A 97 5.00 -0.67 11.03
CA ALA A 97 5.13 -2.05 10.57
C ALA A 97 3.84 -2.45 9.82
N ILE A 98 3.98 -3.29 8.80
CA ILE A 98 2.87 -3.78 7.98
C ILE A 98 3.03 -5.28 7.74
N GLY A 99 1.94 -6.03 7.81
CA GLY A 99 1.96 -7.46 7.53
C GLY A 99 0.61 -7.93 7.01
N GLY A 100 0.62 -9.01 6.24
CA GLY A 100 -0.59 -9.46 5.55
C GLY A 100 -0.36 -10.67 4.67
N TYR A 101 -1.26 -10.83 3.71
CA TYR A 101 -1.17 -11.83 2.67
C TYR A 101 -1.29 -11.17 1.29
N SER A 102 -0.52 -11.69 0.35
CA SER A 102 -0.57 -11.37 -1.06
C SER A 102 -1.02 -12.58 -1.86
N PHE A 103 -1.91 -12.37 -2.83
CA PHE A 103 -2.53 -13.43 -3.63
C PHE A 103 -2.66 -12.99 -5.09
N GLY A 104 -2.60 -13.92 -6.01
CA GLY A 104 -2.60 -13.64 -7.46
C GLY A 104 -2.45 -14.90 -8.29
N GLU A 105 -1.95 -14.79 -9.52
CA GLU A 105 -1.50 -15.97 -10.26
C GLU A 105 -0.18 -16.46 -9.64
N GLY A 106 -0.23 -17.60 -8.94
CA GLY A 106 0.93 -18.19 -8.28
C GLY A 106 0.61 -18.69 -6.88
N GLU A 107 1.61 -18.62 -6.01
CA GLU A 107 1.51 -18.92 -4.58
C GLU A 107 0.90 -17.72 -3.82
N ASP A 108 0.07 -18.02 -2.81
CA ASP A 108 -0.40 -17.01 -1.86
C ASP A 108 0.66 -16.86 -0.76
N LEU A 109 1.23 -15.66 -0.64
CA LEU A 109 2.39 -15.40 0.19
C LEU A 109 2.03 -14.53 1.40
N PRO A 110 2.30 -14.98 2.64
CA PRO A 110 2.36 -14.04 3.75
C PRO A 110 3.51 -13.05 3.55
N HIS A 111 3.35 -11.82 4.02
CA HIS A 111 4.39 -10.81 3.99
C HIS A 111 4.49 -10.02 5.28
N LEU A 112 5.68 -9.49 5.53
CA LEU A 112 5.98 -8.57 6.63
C LEU A 112 6.90 -7.46 6.13
N GLY A 113 6.70 -6.25 6.65
CA GLY A 113 7.39 -5.07 6.19
C GLY A 113 7.35 -3.92 7.17
N ALA A 114 7.98 -2.83 6.76
CA ALA A 114 7.98 -1.56 7.47
C ALA A 114 8.03 -0.42 6.46
N GLY A 115 7.50 0.74 6.85
CA GLY A 115 7.53 1.91 6.00
C GLY A 115 7.50 3.21 6.77
N TYR A 116 7.73 4.28 6.01
CA TYR A 116 7.71 5.65 6.47
C TYR A 116 6.83 6.47 5.53
N GLU A 117 5.90 7.25 6.10
CA GLU A 117 5.10 8.24 5.39
C GLU A 117 5.49 9.64 5.86
N HIS A 118 5.48 10.61 4.94
CA HIS A 118 5.67 12.02 5.25
C HIS A 118 4.57 12.85 4.60
N LYS A 119 3.85 13.64 5.40
CA LYS A 119 2.76 14.48 4.90
C LYS A 119 3.29 15.80 4.33
N PHE A 120 2.90 16.10 3.09
CA PHE A 120 3.17 17.34 2.39
C PHE A 120 1.91 18.21 2.39
N GLY A 121 1.83 19.16 3.33
CA GLY A 121 0.67 20.03 3.48
C GLY A 121 -0.48 19.34 4.22
N SER A 122 -1.71 19.48 3.73
CA SER A 122 -2.91 19.07 4.48
C SER A 122 -3.33 17.62 4.25
N ASN A 123 -3.09 17.05 3.07
CA ASN A 123 -3.64 15.74 2.68
C ASN A 123 -2.75 14.92 1.76
N VAL A 124 -1.74 15.50 1.11
CA VAL A 124 -0.82 14.73 0.28
C VAL A 124 0.26 14.13 1.17
N TYR A 125 0.66 12.89 0.92
CA TYR A 125 1.81 12.28 1.56
C TYR A 125 2.68 11.54 0.54
N GLY A 126 3.96 11.41 0.86
CA GLY A 126 4.87 10.46 0.21
C GLY A 126 5.15 9.30 1.13
N LYS A 127 5.46 8.14 0.54
CA LYS A 127 5.72 6.90 1.28
C LYS A 127 6.94 6.19 0.74
N VAL A 128 7.68 5.56 1.62
CA VAL A 128 8.65 4.51 1.28
C VAL A 128 8.32 3.28 2.12
N GLU A 129 8.27 2.11 1.50
CA GLU A 129 7.90 0.88 2.20
C GLU A 129 8.71 -0.30 1.68
N TYR A 130 9.18 -1.13 2.60
CA TYR A 130 9.82 -2.40 2.32
C TYR A 130 8.91 -3.54 2.75
N ARG A 131 8.83 -4.59 1.93
CA ARG A 131 8.14 -5.85 2.25
C ARG A 131 9.03 -7.04 1.94
N HIS A 132 8.97 -8.04 2.80
CA HIS A 132 9.51 -9.36 2.59
C HIS A 132 8.35 -10.34 2.49
N PHE A 133 8.30 -11.11 1.41
CA PHE A 133 7.30 -12.12 1.11
C PHE A 133 7.89 -13.49 1.36
N PHE A 134 7.26 -14.26 2.24
CA PHE A 134 7.71 -15.58 2.63
C PHE A 134 7.11 -16.61 1.68
N SER A 135 7.94 -17.25 0.86
CA SER A 135 7.53 -18.28 -0.10
C SER A 135 8.09 -19.62 0.30
N ASP A 136 7.35 -20.69 0.02
CA ASP A 136 7.85 -22.06 0.18
C ASP A 136 9.01 -22.39 -0.80
N PHE A 137 9.25 -21.53 -1.80
CA PHE A 137 10.33 -21.67 -2.78
C PHE A 137 11.44 -20.65 -2.58
N VAL A 138 11.19 -19.40 -2.96
CA VAL A 138 12.18 -18.34 -2.96
C VAL A 138 11.53 -17.08 -2.42
N ASP A 139 12.02 -16.63 -1.27
CA ASP A 139 11.55 -15.39 -0.67
C ASP A 139 11.81 -14.19 -1.61
N VAL A 140 10.78 -13.36 -1.74
CA VAL A 140 10.82 -12.15 -2.56
C VAL A 140 10.88 -10.95 -1.63
N ASN A 141 11.66 -9.95 -2.00
CA ASN A 141 11.70 -8.67 -1.32
C ASN A 141 11.17 -7.59 -2.26
N ALA A 142 10.50 -6.58 -1.73
CA ALA A 142 10.09 -5.43 -2.50
C ALA A 142 10.34 -4.13 -1.74
N ALA A 143 10.70 -3.10 -2.47
CA ALA A 143 10.79 -1.73 -1.99
C ALA A 143 9.98 -0.84 -2.93
N VAL A 144 9.05 -0.07 -2.36
CA VAL A 144 8.15 0.81 -3.09
C VAL A 144 8.27 2.24 -2.59
N VAL A 145 8.06 3.18 -3.51
CA VAL A 145 7.88 4.60 -3.25
C VAL A 145 6.49 4.98 -3.76
N GLY A 146 5.72 5.65 -2.91
CA GLY A 146 4.34 6.02 -3.17
C GLY A 146 4.07 7.50 -3.00
N VAL A 147 3.02 7.97 -3.67
CA VAL A 147 2.39 9.26 -3.41
C VAL A 147 0.90 9.01 -3.24
N GLY A 148 0.36 9.52 -2.13
CA GLY A 148 -1.03 9.32 -1.78
C GLY A 148 -1.72 10.58 -1.29
N VAL A 149 -3.03 10.45 -1.14
CA VAL A 149 -3.90 11.46 -0.55
C VAL A 149 -4.64 10.82 0.62
N SER A 150 -4.67 11.52 1.75
CA SER A 150 -5.42 11.16 2.94
C SER A 150 -6.60 12.09 3.21
N PHE A 151 -7.66 11.57 3.83
CA PHE A 151 -8.93 12.24 4.08
C PHE A 151 -9.48 11.93 5.48
#